data_AF-A0A1F5DHW0-F1
#
_entry.id   AF-A0A1F5DHW0-F1
#
_cell.length_a   1.000
_cell.length_b   1.000
_cell.length_c   1.000
_cell.angle_alpha   90.00
_cell.angle_beta   90.00
_cell.angle_gamma   90.00
#
_symmetry.space_group_name_H-M   'P 1'
#
loop_
_entity.id
_entity.type
_entity.pdbx_description
1 polymer ?
#
loop_
_entity_poly.entity_id
_entity_poly.type
_entity_poly.pdbx_seq_one_letter_code
_entity_poly.pdbx_strand_id
1 'polypeptide(L)'
;MSRELFILSLFVITATGIAGYLLYKYGTGMLGTITFDRMAEINLTSKSMLYLAIMILGFIMVAYAGVTLRNDIFVMNYLFTPAIFLGLVILFVSRLMIGIPLSVTGVGKLTALLTALLVVGTAIASNIFFKETFSFRVILGIALGVFAVILIGEV
;
A
#
# COMPACT_ATOMS: atom_id res chain seq x y z
N MET A 1 -0.91 12.30 -23.30
CA MET A 1 0.19 12.26 -22.30
C MET A 1 1.51 12.17 -23.07
N SER A 2 2.44 13.09 -22.86
CA SER A 2 3.77 12.97 -23.50
C SER A 2 4.55 11.83 -22.84
N ARG A 3 5.42 11.16 -23.62
CA ARG A 3 6.28 10.07 -23.13
C ARG A 3 7.10 10.48 -21.90
N GLU A 4 7.54 11.73 -21.87
CA GLU A 4 8.31 12.31 -20.77
C GLU A 4 7.51 12.38 -19.47
N LEU A 5 6.26 12.84 -19.52
CA LEU A 5 5.39 12.89 -18.35
C LEU A 5 5.07 11.50 -17.81
N PHE A 6 4.95 10.50 -18.69
CA PHE A 6 4.77 9.11 -18.28
C PHE A 6 5.99 8.59 -17.53
N ILE A 7 7.19 8.77 -18.08
CA ILE A 7 8.45 8.37 -17.44
C ILE A 7 8.63 9.10 -16.11
N LEU A 8 8.34 10.40 -16.06
CA LEU A 8 8.39 11.19 -14.83
C LEU A 8 7.47 10.64 -13.76
N SER A 9 6.23 10.27 -14.12
CA SER A 9 5.29 9.67 -13.17
C SER A 9 5.82 8.36 -12.58
N LEU A 10 6.42 7.50 -13.41
CA LEU A 10 7.02 6.25 -12.95
C LEU A 10 8.21 6.51 -12.02
N PHE A 11 9.04 7.48 -12.36
CA PHE A 11 10.17 7.86 -11.51
C PHE A 11 9.70 8.38 -10.15
N VAL A 12 8.72 9.29 -10.12
CA VAL A 12 8.17 9.84 -8.86
C VAL A 12 7.55 8.73 -8.01
N ILE A 13 6.74 7.84 -8.59
CA ILE A 13 6.15 6.70 -7.89
C ILE A 13 7.24 5.80 -7.29
N THR A 14 8.29 5.53 -8.06
CA THR A 14 9.38 4.64 -7.62
C THR A 14 10.21 5.28 -6.50
N ALA A 15 10.62 6.53 -6.68
CA ALA A 15 11.43 7.25 -5.69
C ALA A 15 10.69 7.44 -4.37
N THR A 16 9.42 7.87 -4.43
CA THR A 16 8.58 8.03 -3.23
C THR A 16 8.28 6.70 -2.55
N GLY A 17 8.07 5.63 -3.34
CA GLY A 17 7.92 4.28 -2.82
C GLY A 17 9.16 3.80 -2.05
N ILE A 18 10.35 3.95 -2.63
CA ILE A 18 11.62 3.57 -2.00
C ILE A 18 11.81 4.36 -0.70
N ALA A 19 11.66 5.69 -0.75
CA ALA A 19 11.79 6.54 0.44
C ALA A 19 10.80 6.12 1.54
N GLY A 20 9.55 5.86 1.17
CA GLY A 20 8.52 5.37 2.09
C GLY A 20 8.90 4.05 2.76
N TYR A 21 9.38 3.06 2.02
CA TYR A 21 9.81 1.78 2.59
C TYR A 21 11.01 1.91 3.54
N LEU A 22 11.97 2.78 3.21
CA LEU A 22 13.14 3.03 4.07
C LEU A 22 12.73 3.72 5.38
N LEU A 23 11.91 4.76 5.31
CA LEU A 23 11.35 5.43 6.49
C LEU A 23 10.52 4.47 7.34
N TYR A 24 9.75 3.60 6.70
CA TYR A 24 8.96 2.60 7.41
C TYR A 24 9.84 1.59 8.12
N LYS A 25 10.89 1.05 7.47
CA LYS A 25 11.83 0.14 8.13
C LYS A 25 12.57 0.81 9.28
N TYR A 26 12.97 2.07 9.11
CA TYR A 26 13.56 2.84 10.20
C TYR A 26 12.59 2.95 11.39
N GLY A 27 11.33 3.29 11.11
CA GLY A 27 10.24 3.32 12.08
C GLY A 27 10.03 2.00 12.82
N THR A 28 9.88 0.90 12.08
CA THR A 28 9.67 -0.43 12.69
C THR A 28 10.89 -0.91 13.47
N GLY A 29 12.10 -0.59 13.01
CA GLY A 29 13.34 -0.90 13.72
C GLY A 29 13.42 -0.27 15.11
N MET A 30 12.88 0.93 15.30
CA MET A 30 12.81 1.60 16.60
C MET A 30 11.82 0.95 17.57
N LEU A 31 10.79 0.29 17.06
CA LEU A 31 9.73 -0.35 17.86
C LEU A 31 10.06 -1.81 18.22
N GLY A 32 11.11 -2.37 17.61
CA GLY A 32 11.47 -3.79 17.71
C GLY A 32 10.53 -4.69 16.92
N THR A 33 10.42 -5.96 17.34
CA THR A 33 9.55 -6.93 16.66
C THR A 33 8.07 -6.57 16.84
N ILE A 34 7.37 -6.43 15.72
CA ILE A 34 5.94 -6.15 15.67
C ILE A 34 5.21 -7.45 15.37
N THR A 35 4.30 -7.86 16.24
CA THR A 35 3.43 -9.04 16.07
C THR A 35 1.97 -8.60 16.01
N PHE A 36 1.06 -9.49 15.58
CA PHE A 36 -0.37 -9.23 15.63
C PHE A 36 -0.84 -8.93 17.06
N ASP A 37 -0.30 -9.63 18.05
CA ASP A 37 -0.63 -9.40 19.46
C ASP A 37 -0.28 -7.98 19.90
N ARG A 38 0.93 -7.49 19.56
CA ARG A 38 1.34 -6.10 19.86
C ARG A 38 0.51 -5.06 19.12
N MET A 39 0.05 -5.37 17.91
CA MET A 39 -0.87 -4.47 17.18
C MET A 39 -2.27 -4.45 17.80
N ALA A 40 -2.67 -5.51 18.51
CA ALA A 40 -3.93 -5.62 19.22
C ALA A 40 -3.87 -5.13 20.67
N GLU A 41 -2.69 -4.72 21.17
CA GLU A 41 -2.53 -4.10 22.49
C GLU A 41 -3.21 -2.73 22.53
N ILE A 42 -4.48 -2.71 22.96
CA ILE A 42 -5.25 -1.47 23.12
C ILE A 42 -5.35 -1.13 24.61
N ASN A 43 -4.56 -0.15 25.05
CA ASN A 43 -4.70 0.44 26.38
C ASN A 43 -5.81 1.50 26.37
N LEU A 44 -7.06 1.05 26.58
CA LEU A 44 -8.24 1.93 26.68
C LEU A 44 -8.29 2.63 28.04
N THR A 45 -7.68 3.81 28.11
CA THR A 45 -7.77 4.75 29.23
C THR A 45 -8.69 5.91 28.83
N SER A 46 -9.24 6.66 29.79
CA SER A 46 -10.08 7.83 29.47
C SER A 46 -9.35 8.86 28.59
N LYS A 47 -8.02 8.98 28.74
CA LYS A 47 -7.18 9.84 27.89
C LYS A 47 -7.05 9.28 26.46
N SER A 48 -6.77 7.99 26.29
CA SER A 48 -6.65 7.39 24.95
C SER A 48 -7.99 7.38 24.22
N MET A 49 -9.11 7.19 24.92
CA MET A 49 -10.45 7.33 24.36
C MET A 49 -10.73 8.75 23.84
N LEU A 50 -10.33 9.78 24.61
CA LEU A 50 -10.47 11.17 24.16
C LEU A 50 -9.64 11.44 22.90
N TYR A 51 -8.38 11.01 22.87
CA TYR A 51 -7.52 11.20 21.69
C TYR A 51 -8.00 10.40 20.48
N LEU A 52 -8.54 9.20 20.70
CA LEU A 52 -9.17 8.40 19.65
C LEU A 52 -10.39 9.14 19.07
N ALA A 53 -11.23 9.73 19.93
CA ALA A 53 -12.37 10.52 19.48
C ALA A 53 -11.94 11.75 18.67
N ILE A 54 -10.90 12.47 19.11
CA ILE A 54 -10.33 13.61 18.38
C ILE A 54 -9.78 13.15 17.02
N MET A 55 -9.08 12.02 16.97
CA MET A 55 -8.54 11.46 15.72
C MET A 55 -9.65 11.08 14.74
N ILE A 56 -10.71 10.42 15.22
CA ILE A 56 -11.88 10.05 14.41
C ILE A 56 -12.57 11.31 13.88
N LEU A 57 -12.79 12.31 14.74
CA LEU A 57 -13.38 13.59 14.32
C LEU A 57 -12.52 14.28 13.27
N GLY A 58 -11.20 14.31 13.45
CA GLY A 58 -10.27 14.84 12.45
C GLY A 58 -10.38 14.12 11.10
N PHE A 59 -10.48 12.80 11.11
CA PHE A 59 -10.67 12.02 9.88
C PHE A 59 -12.00 12.34 9.19
N ILE A 60 -13.10 12.46 9.95
CA ILE A 60 -14.41 12.87 9.43
C ILE A 60 -14.33 14.26 8.81
N MET A 61 -13.67 15.21 9.47
CA MET A 61 -13.50 16.58 8.96
C MET A 61 -12.71 16.61 7.66
N VAL A 62 -11.62 15.83 7.56
CA VAL A 62 -10.84 15.70 6.31
C VAL A 62 -11.69 15.10 5.19
N ALA A 63 -12.45 14.03 5.49
CA ALA A 63 -13.32 13.40 4.51
C ALA A 63 -14.42 14.35 4.02
N TYR A 64 -15.07 15.07 4.93
CA TYR A 64 -16.10 16.05 4.61
C TYR A 64 -15.57 17.21 3.75
N ALA A 65 -14.44 17.81 4.16
CA ALA A 65 -13.80 18.88 3.41
C ALA A 65 -13.37 18.41 2.01
N GLY A 66 -12.79 17.21 1.93
CA GLY A 66 -12.37 16.60 0.67
C GLY A 66 -13.52 16.33 -0.30
N VAL A 67 -14.63 15.79 0.18
CA VAL A 67 -15.85 15.59 -0.62
C VAL A 67 -16.43 16.92 -1.09
N THR A 68 -16.39 17.96 -0.25
CA THR A 68 -16.88 19.29 -0.62
C THR A 68 -16.03 19.92 -1.73
N LEU A 69 -14.69 19.82 -1.61
CA LEU A 69 -13.74 20.35 -2.59
C LEU A 69 -13.71 19.59 -3.93
N ARG A 70 -14.44 18.47 -4.04
CA ARG A 70 -14.56 17.67 -5.28
C ARG A 70 -15.01 18.50 -6.47
N ASN A 71 -15.87 19.49 -6.25
CA ASN A 71 -16.41 20.30 -7.35
C ASN A 71 -15.45 21.40 -7.81
N ASP A 72 -14.48 21.78 -6.97
CA ASP A 72 -13.60 22.93 -7.19
C ASP A 72 -12.18 22.52 -7.62
N ILE A 73 -11.70 21.35 -7.18
CA ILE A 73 -10.33 20.89 -7.41
C ILE A 73 -10.33 19.48 -8.00
N PHE A 74 -9.77 19.33 -9.21
CA PHE A 74 -9.71 18.03 -9.90
C PHE A 74 -9.01 16.94 -9.06
N VAL A 75 -7.92 17.27 -8.37
CA VAL A 75 -7.21 16.31 -7.51
C VAL A 75 -8.11 15.81 -6.37
N MET A 76 -8.95 16.68 -5.79
CA MET A 76 -9.93 16.29 -4.78
C MET A 76 -11.05 15.45 -5.40
N ASN A 77 -11.48 15.77 -6.61
CA ASN A 77 -12.44 14.95 -7.35
C ASN A 77 -11.92 13.52 -7.58
N TYR A 78 -10.67 13.41 -8.05
CA TYR A 78 -9.99 12.13 -8.23
C TYR A 78 -9.85 11.38 -6.90
N LEU A 79 -9.29 12.03 -5.86
CA LEU A 79 -8.99 11.41 -4.58
C LEU A 79 -10.25 10.94 -3.83
N PHE A 80 -11.31 11.76 -3.84
CA PHE A 80 -12.56 11.51 -3.13
C PHE A 80 -13.66 10.89 -4.01
N THR A 81 -13.32 10.39 -5.19
CA THR A 81 -14.22 9.49 -5.92
C THR A 81 -14.39 8.20 -5.10
N PRO A 82 -15.62 7.74 -4.80
CA PRO A 82 -15.85 6.68 -3.81
C PRO A 82 -15.00 5.41 -4.00
N ALA A 83 -14.89 4.93 -5.25
CA ALA A 83 -14.08 3.75 -5.56
C ALA A 83 -12.57 3.98 -5.35
N ILE A 84 -12.06 5.16 -5.73
CA ILE A 84 -10.63 5.51 -5.57
C ILE A 84 -10.31 5.68 -4.08
N PHE A 85 -11.16 6.42 -3.35
CA PHE A 85 -10.98 6.63 -1.92
C PHE A 85 -10.99 5.32 -1.14
N LEU A 86 -11.98 4.45 -1.36
CA LEU A 86 -12.03 3.13 -0.74
C LEU A 86 -10.82 2.27 -1.13
N GLY A 87 -10.41 2.32 -2.40
CA GLY A 87 -9.19 1.66 -2.86
C GLY A 87 -7.96 2.13 -2.07
N LEU A 88 -7.78 3.44 -1.90
CA LEU A 88 -6.67 4.01 -1.14
C LEU A 88 -6.70 3.64 0.34
N VAL A 89 -7.88 3.59 0.97
CA VAL A 89 -8.05 3.12 2.35
C VAL A 89 -7.61 1.66 2.49
N ILE A 90 -8.06 0.78 1.58
CA ILE A 90 -7.66 -0.63 1.58
C ILE A 90 -6.15 -0.78 1.34
N LEU A 91 -5.60 -0.01 0.39
CA LEU A 91 -4.17 0.01 0.13
C LEU A 91 -3.40 0.47 1.37
N PHE A 92 -3.85 1.52 2.05
CA PHE A 92 -3.27 2.00 3.30
C PHE A 92 -3.27 0.93 4.39
N VAL A 93 -4.40 0.24 4.62
CA VAL A 93 -4.49 -0.88 5.58
C VAL A 93 -3.48 -1.98 5.21
N SER A 94 -3.40 -2.33 3.93
CA SER A 94 -2.39 -3.29 3.44
C SER A 94 -0.96 -2.83 3.78
N ARG A 95 -0.63 -1.54 3.63
CA ARG A 95 0.70 -1.01 4.00
C ARG A 95 0.89 -0.99 5.51
N LEU A 96 -0.14 -0.73 6.31
CA LEU A 96 -0.03 -0.86 7.77
C LEU A 96 0.38 -2.27 8.19
N MET A 97 -0.17 -3.30 7.56
CA MET A 97 0.15 -4.71 7.87
C MET A 97 1.56 -5.12 7.46
N ILE A 98 2.18 -4.43 6.48
CA ILE A 98 3.59 -4.68 6.09
C ILE A 98 4.56 -4.47 7.27
N GLY A 99 4.20 -3.65 8.26
CA GLY A 99 5.04 -3.41 9.45
C GLY A 99 5.42 -4.69 10.19
N ILE A 100 4.56 -5.72 10.20
CA ILE A 100 4.81 -7.02 10.84
C ILE A 100 6.01 -7.73 10.18
N PRO A 101 5.94 -8.19 8.92
CA PRO A 101 7.08 -8.86 8.27
C PRO A 101 8.27 -7.94 8.07
N LEU A 102 8.06 -6.62 7.95
CA LEU A 102 9.14 -5.65 7.80
C LEU A 102 9.95 -5.47 9.09
N SER A 103 9.36 -5.70 10.26
CA SER A 103 10.09 -5.63 11.53
C SER A 103 11.17 -6.71 11.62
N VAL A 104 10.91 -7.91 11.11
CA VAL A 104 11.80 -9.07 11.18
C VAL A 104 12.64 -9.33 9.92
N THR A 105 12.24 -8.77 8.77
CA THR A 105 12.91 -9.00 7.47
C THR A 105 13.59 -7.72 6.96
N GLY A 106 14.56 -7.86 6.05
CA GLY A 106 15.13 -6.74 5.31
C GLY A 106 14.17 -6.17 4.26
N VAL A 107 14.24 -4.86 4.00
CA VAL A 107 13.41 -4.15 3.01
C VAL A 107 13.49 -4.81 1.63
N GLY A 108 14.71 -5.10 1.15
CA GLY A 108 14.90 -5.68 -0.18
C GLY A 108 14.21 -7.04 -0.35
N LYS A 109 14.43 -7.96 0.61
CA LYS A 109 13.83 -9.31 0.58
C LYS A 109 12.30 -9.23 0.64
N LEU A 110 11.75 -8.42 1.54
CA LEU A 110 10.30 -8.27 1.67
C LEU A 110 9.68 -7.62 0.44
N THR A 111 10.24 -6.52 -0.06
CA THR A 111 9.73 -5.84 -1.25
C THR A 111 9.75 -6.74 -2.47
N ALA A 112 10.79 -7.53 -2.67
CA ALA A 112 10.86 -8.45 -3.81
C ALA A 112 9.80 -9.56 -3.72
N LEU A 113 9.63 -10.17 -2.54
CA LEU A 113 8.60 -11.18 -2.29
C LEU A 113 7.19 -10.62 -2.50
N LEU A 114 6.89 -9.46 -1.90
CA LEU A 114 5.60 -8.79 -2.06
C LEU A 114 5.33 -8.36 -3.50
N THR A 115 6.35 -7.84 -4.21
CA THR A 115 6.20 -7.40 -5.60
C THR A 115 5.77 -8.56 -6.47
N ALA A 116 6.45 -9.70 -6.38
CA ALA A 116 6.13 -10.82 -7.24
C ALA A 116 4.80 -11.50 -6.86
N LEU A 117 4.45 -11.57 -5.56
CA LEU A 117 3.10 -11.99 -5.14
C LEU A 117 2.01 -11.04 -5.65
N LEU A 118 2.25 -9.72 -5.60
CA LEU A 118 1.33 -8.72 -6.12
C LEU A 118 1.18 -8.83 -7.64
N VAL A 119 2.25 -9.04 -8.39
CA VAL A 119 2.19 -9.25 -9.85
C VAL A 119 1.29 -10.44 -10.19
N VAL A 120 1.49 -11.57 -9.52
CA VAL A 120 0.68 -12.79 -9.75
C VAL A 120 -0.78 -12.55 -9.35
N GLY A 121 -1.02 -12.04 -8.13
CA GLY A 121 -2.36 -11.81 -7.61
C GLY A 121 -3.15 -10.78 -8.42
N THR A 122 -2.50 -9.68 -8.81
CA THR A 122 -3.14 -8.64 -9.64
C THR A 122 -3.41 -9.13 -11.05
N ALA A 123 -2.53 -9.91 -11.68
CA ALA A 123 -2.82 -10.50 -12.98
C ALA A 123 -4.04 -11.43 -12.94
N ILE A 124 -4.14 -12.29 -11.91
CA ILE A 124 -5.30 -13.17 -11.72
C ILE A 124 -6.57 -12.33 -11.49
N ALA A 125 -6.51 -11.35 -10.58
CA ALA A 125 -7.65 -10.48 -10.29
C ALA A 125 -8.08 -9.69 -11.54
N SER A 126 -7.15 -9.14 -12.30
CA SER A 126 -7.45 -8.40 -13.53
C SER A 126 -8.12 -9.27 -14.59
N ASN A 127 -7.69 -10.51 -14.77
CA ASN A 127 -8.39 -11.46 -15.65
C ASN A 127 -9.84 -11.69 -15.18
N ILE A 128 -10.04 -11.89 -13.87
CA ILE A 128 -11.36 -12.21 -13.31
C ILE A 128 -12.32 -11.02 -13.43
N PHE A 129 -11.90 -9.84 -12.97
CA PHE A 129 -12.74 -8.65 -12.83
C PHE A 129 -12.84 -7.82 -14.12
N PHE A 130 -11.73 -7.66 -14.84
CA PHE A 130 -11.67 -6.81 -16.03
C PHE A 130 -11.65 -7.60 -17.35
N LYS A 131 -11.62 -8.95 -17.28
CA LYS A 131 -11.54 -9.82 -18.47
C LYS A 131 -10.33 -9.53 -19.34
N GLU A 132 -9.23 -9.09 -18.72
CA GLU A 132 -7.98 -8.83 -19.43
C GLU A 132 -7.38 -10.12 -19.96
N THR A 133 -7.09 -10.13 -21.26
CA THR A 133 -6.38 -11.24 -21.91
C THR A 133 -4.88 -11.01 -21.87
N PHE A 134 -4.16 -11.94 -21.25
CA PHE A 134 -2.70 -11.87 -21.19
C PHE A 134 -2.06 -12.64 -22.35
N SER A 135 -1.10 -12.00 -23.02
CA SER A 135 -0.29 -12.68 -24.02
C SER A 135 0.59 -13.75 -23.37
N PHE A 136 1.00 -14.76 -24.16
CA PHE A 136 1.90 -15.81 -23.69
C PHE A 136 3.19 -15.26 -23.05
N ARG A 137 3.73 -14.15 -23.57
CA ARG A 137 4.92 -13.48 -23.00
C ARG A 137 4.67 -12.94 -21.59
N VAL A 138 3.50 -12.39 -21.33
CA VAL A 138 3.13 -11.88 -20.00
C VAL A 138 2.95 -13.04 -19.02
N ILE A 139 2.32 -14.13 -19.46
CA ILE A 139 2.18 -15.35 -18.65
C ILE A 139 3.55 -15.93 -18.27
N LEU A 140 4.49 -16.00 -19.21
CA LEU A 140 5.87 -16.39 -18.91
C LEU A 140 6.54 -15.43 -17.92
N GLY A 141 6.32 -14.12 -18.06
CA GLY A 141 6.81 -13.13 -17.10
C GLY A 141 6.26 -13.34 -15.69
N ILE A 142 4.96 -13.65 -15.56
CA ILE A 142 4.33 -13.98 -14.27
C ILE A 142 4.96 -15.26 -13.69
N ALA A 143 5.15 -16.30 -14.50
CA ALA A 143 5.77 -17.55 -14.06
C ALA A 143 7.21 -17.35 -13.56
N LEU A 144 8.01 -16.53 -14.26
CA LEU A 144 9.34 -16.13 -13.80
C LEU A 144 9.28 -15.34 -12.48
N GLY A 145 8.27 -14.48 -12.32
CA GLY A 145 8.01 -13.78 -11.07
C GLY A 145 7.73 -14.75 -9.90
N VAL A 146 6.92 -15.78 -10.12
CA VAL A 146 6.69 -16.85 -9.12
C VAL A 146 8.00 -17.55 -8.75
N PHE A 147 8.82 -17.90 -9.74
CA PHE A 147 10.14 -18.48 -9.51
C PHE A 147 11.03 -17.57 -8.67
N ALA A 148 11.02 -16.26 -8.94
CA ALA A 148 11.75 -15.29 -8.13
C ALA A 148 11.25 -15.25 -6.68
N VAL A 149 9.93 -15.34 -6.42
CA VAL A 149 9.39 -15.45 -5.05
C VAL A 149 9.98 -16.66 -4.34
N ILE A 150 9.98 -17.82 -4.99
CA ILE A 150 10.46 -19.07 -4.39
C ILE A 150 11.95 -18.93 -4.02
N LEU A 151 12.78 -18.46 -4.96
CA LEU A 151 14.22 -18.29 -4.74
C LEU A 151 14.56 -17.24 -3.69
N ILE A 152 13.81 -16.13 -3.63
CA ILE A 152 14.04 -15.08 -2.63
C ILE A 152 13.48 -15.50 -1.27
N GLY A 153 12.37 -16.24 -1.28
CA GLY A 153 11.65 -16.73 -0.12
C GLY A 153 12.35 -17.89 0.61
N GLU A 154 13.27 -18.60 -0.04
CA GLU A 154 14.16 -19.56 0.63
C GLU A 154 14.92 -18.85 1.77
N VAL A 155 14.76 -19.41 2.98
CA VAL A 155 15.46 -19.05 4.22
C VAL A 155 16.17 -20.31 4.67
#